data_AF-A0A2D9Q562-F1
#
_entry.id   AF-A0A2D9Q562-F1
#
_cell.length_a   1.000
_cell.length_b   1.000
_cell.length_c   1.000
_cell.angle_alpha   90.00
_cell.angle_beta   90.00
_cell.angle_gamma   90.00
#
_symmetry.space_group_name_H-M   'P 1'
#
loop_
_entity.id
_entity.type
_entity.pdbx_description
1 polymer ?
#
loop_
_entity_poly.entity_id
_entity_poly.type
_entity_poly.pdbx_seq_one_letter_code
_entity_poly.pdbx_strand_id
1 'polypeptide(L)'
;MASIDAQYGEELVRRMFARAWEDGKITRDEQSLLNEVVEFLGMHPERVRRLSNEARKSLKIPPPEEVYYDMILQALDDGEILQDEIDLLDTFRIHFGIDQLTHNSLLERARATEPVSEHYHTYAAAVKTAMKDKVITADEHAILTTLRGTLDITTAEHEQIMRDLNQEPSR
;
A
#
# COMPACT_ATOMS: atom_id res chain seq x y z
N MET A 1 3.65 1.78 40.13
CA MET A 1 3.21 2.80 39.15
C MET A 1 3.93 2.55 37.83
N ALA A 2 3.51 1.56 37.04
CA ALA A 2 4.18 1.18 35.77
C ALA A 2 3.19 1.08 34.59
N SER A 3 1.96 1.58 34.74
CA SER A 3 0.86 1.35 33.79
C SER A 3 0.48 2.56 32.95
N ILE A 4 0.95 3.76 33.32
CA ILE A 4 0.54 5.01 32.67
C ILE A 4 1.45 5.26 31.46
N ASP A 5 2.77 5.25 31.62
CA ASP A 5 3.71 5.50 30.51
C ASP A 5 3.59 4.53 29.33
N ALA A 6 3.27 3.26 29.60
CA ALA A 6 3.07 2.26 28.54
C ALA A 6 1.80 2.54 27.70
N GLN A 7 0.72 3.02 28.31
CA GLN A 7 -0.52 3.33 27.60
C GLN A 7 -0.39 4.60 26.75
N TYR A 8 0.31 5.62 27.25
CA TYR A 8 0.59 6.83 26.48
C TYR A 8 1.56 6.56 25.31
N GLY A 9 2.56 5.70 25.51
CA GLY A 9 3.47 5.26 24.44
C GLY A 9 2.75 4.46 23.34
N GLU A 10 1.81 3.58 23.70
CA GLU A 10 0.99 2.84 22.74
C GLU A 10 0.05 3.74 21.95
N GLU A 11 -0.56 4.75 22.58
CA GLU A 11 -1.42 5.70 21.89
C GLU A 11 -0.63 6.60 20.93
N LEU A 12 0.58 7.00 21.32
CA LEU A 12 1.50 7.77 20.46
C LEU A 12 1.90 6.95 19.23
N VAL A 13 2.34 5.70 19.41
CA VAL A 13 2.73 4.80 18.31
C VAL A 13 1.54 4.52 17.39
N ARG A 14 0.34 4.30 17.94
CA ARG A 14 -0.88 4.15 17.13
C ARG A 14 -1.17 5.38 16.29
N ARG A 15 -1.03 6.60 16.85
CA ARG A 15 -1.21 7.84 16.09
C ARG A 15 -0.14 8.05 15.03
N MET A 16 1.11 7.68 15.32
CA MET A 16 2.20 7.76 14.34
C MET A 16 1.96 6.80 13.17
N PHE A 17 1.53 5.56 13.44
CA PHE A 17 1.11 4.65 12.38
C PHE A 17 -0.08 5.19 11.60
N ALA A 18 -1.12 5.67 12.27
CA ALA A 18 -2.29 6.23 11.58
C ALA A 18 -1.93 7.41 10.68
N ARG A 19 -0.96 8.24 11.09
CA ARG A 19 -0.46 9.37 10.33
C ARG A 19 0.42 8.95 9.15
N ALA A 20 1.35 8.02 9.37
CA ALA A 20 2.18 7.46 8.29
C ALA A 20 1.37 6.66 7.25
N TRP A 21 0.13 6.34 7.59
CA TRP A 21 -0.83 5.67 6.71
C TRP A 21 -1.87 6.64 6.11
N GLU A 22 -1.85 7.91 6.47
CA GLU A 22 -2.87 8.91 6.08
C GLU A 22 -2.86 9.18 4.57
N ASP A 23 -1.70 9.09 3.93
CA ASP A 23 -1.49 9.21 2.49
C ASP A 23 -1.48 7.84 1.75
N GLY A 24 -1.67 6.75 2.50
CA GLY A 24 -1.67 5.37 1.99
C GLY A 24 -0.29 4.78 1.70
N LYS A 25 0.81 5.50 1.98
CA LYS A 25 2.18 5.04 1.72
C LYS A 25 3.11 5.43 2.87
N ILE A 26 3.71 4.45 3.53
CA ILE A 26 4.76 4.75 4.52
C ILE A 26 6.06 5.05 3.78
N THR A 27 6.58 6.26 3.93
CA THR A 27 7.89 6.64 3.38
C THR A 27 9.05 6.12 4.23
N ARG A 28 10.26 6.05 3.66
CA ARG A 28 11.47 5.58 4.34
C ARG A 28 11.75 6.34 5.64
N ASP A 29 11.57 7.66 5.61
CA ASP A 29 11.85 8.53 6.76
C ASP A 29 10.83 8.29 7.89
N GLU A 30 9.56 8.06 7.55
CA GLU A 30 8.51 7.71 8.51
C GLU A 30 8.72 6.33 9.13
N GLN A 31 9.21 5.37 8.35
CA GLN A 31 9.53 4.04 8.86
C GLN A 31 10.73 4.05 9.82
N SER A 32 11.77 4.84 9.51
CA SER A 32 12.91 5.02 10.43
C SER A 32 12.44 5.63 11.76
N LEU A 33 11.62 6.69 11.69
CA LEU A 33 11.03 7.34 12.86
C LEU A 33 10.16 6.39 13.68
N LEU A 34 9.35 5.56 13.03
CA LEU A 34 8.52 4.55 13.71
C LEU A 34 9.38 3.52 14.43
N ASN A 35 10.44 3.03 13.79
CA ASN A 35 11.35 2.06 14.38
C ASN A 35 12.11 2.64 15.58
N GLU A 36 12.62 3.87 15.48
CA GLU A 36 13.30 4.56 16.59
C GLU A 36 12.36 4.77 17.79
N VAL A 37 11.12 5.18 17.55
CA VAL A 37 10.13 5.38 18.63
C VAL A 37 9.72 4.06 19.27
N VAL A 38 9.60 2.99 18.49
CA VAL A 38 9.33 1.63 18.99
C VAL A 38 10.47 1.10 19.85
N GLU A 39 11.72 1.30 19.41
CA GLU A 39 12.92 0.91 20.14
C GLU A 39 13.07 1.72 21.43
N PHE A 40 12.84 3.05 21.36
CA PHE A 40 12.87 3.95 22.51
C PHE A 40 11.84 3.57 23.59
N LEU A 41 10.65 3.13 23.17
CA LEU A 41 9.59 2.67 24.07
C LEU A 41 9.76 1.20 24.52
N GLY A 42 10.78 0.49 24.01
CA GLY A 42 11.03 -0.92 24.31
C GLY A 42 9.86 -1.84 23.94
N MET A 43 9.10 -1.48 22.89
CA MET A 43 7.84 -2.13 22.56
C MET A 43 8.09 -3.43 21.78
N HIS A 44 7.46 -4.54 22.21
CA HIS A 44 7.67 -5.84 21.57
C HIS A 44 7.20 -5.85 20.09
N PRO A 45 7.93 -6.47 19.15
CA PRO A 45 7.61 -6.45 17.71
C PRO A 45 6.18 -6.90 17.38
N GLU A 46 5.68 -7.91 18.10
CA GLU A 46 4.30 -8.38 17.93
C GLU A 46 3.26 -7.32 18.34
N ARG A 47 3.55 -6.52 19.36
CA ARG A 47 2.64 -5.48 19.85
C ARG A 47 2.56 -4.33 18.86
N VAL A 48 3.69 -3.95 18.29
CA VAL A 48 3.80 -2.96 17.20
C VAL A 48 3.02 -3.43 15.98
N ARG A 49 3.18 -4.69 15.59
CA ARG A 49 2.43 -5.31 14.49
C ARG A 49 0.92 -5.24 14.70
N ARG A 50 0.43 -5.47 15.93
CA ARG A 50 -1.00 -5.29 16.26
C ARG A 50 -1.45 -3.84 16.12
N LEU A 51 -0.69 -2.88 16.64
CA LEU A 51 -1.03 -1.45 16.56
C LEU A 51 -1.06 -0.95 15.10
N SER A 52 -0.10 -1.40 14.29
CA SER A 52 -0.08 -1.15 12.84
C SER A 52 -1.32 -1.74 12.16
N ASN A 53 -1.66 -2.99 12.46
CA ASN A 53 -2.87 -3.63 11.92
C ASN A 53 -4.17 -2.94 12.37
N GLU A 54 -4.24 -2.44 13.61
CA GLU A 54 -5.39 -1.68 14.10
C GLU A 54 -5.51 -0.32 13.39
N ALA A 55 -4.40 0.39 13.19
CA ALA A 55 -4.38 1.63 12.41
C ALA A 55 -4.85 1.37 10.96
N ARG A 56 -4.35 0.31 10.32
CA ARG A 56 -4.77 -0.11 8.96
C ARG A 56 -6.27 -0.44 8.88
N LYS A 57 -6.80 -1.21 9.83
CA LYS A 57 -8.24 -1.54 9.88
C LYS A 57 -9.10 -0.30 10.08
N SER A 58 -8.67 0.63 10.92
CA SER A 58 -9.37 1.90 11.15
C SER A 58 -9.43 2.77 9.89
N LEU A 59 -8.38 2.73 9.07
CA LEU A 59 -8.22 3.53 7.86
C LEU A 59 -8.67 2.80 6.57
N LYS A 60 -9.22 1.58 6.67
CA LYS A 60 -9.61 0.73 5.53
C LYS A 60 -8.49 0.54 4.49
N ILE A 61 -7.26 0.40 4.97
CA ILE A 61 -6.07 0.27 4.13
C ILE A 61 -6.08 -1.12 3.47
N PRO A 62 -5.62 -1.22 2.21
CA PRO A 62 -5.53 -2.49 1.50
C PRO A 62 -4.75 -3.57 2.27
N PRO A 63 -4.97 -4.86 1.95
CA PRO A 63 -4.23 -5.97 2.52
C PRO A 63 -2.70 -5.77 2.45
N PRO A 64 -1.93 -6.30 3.41
CA PRO A 64 -0.47 -6.24 3.38
C PRO A 64 0.14 -6.73 2.07
N GLU A 65 -0.46 -7.73 1.44
CA GLU A 65 -0.03 -8.31 0.17
C GLU A 65 -0.19 -7.32 -1.00
N GLU A 66 -1.24 -6.49 -1.00
CA GLU A 66 -1.44 -5.47 -2.03
C GLU A 66 -0.44 -4.32 -1.87
N VAL A 67 -0.21 -3.87 -0.64
CA VAL A 67 0.82 -2.84 -0.39
C VAL A 67 2.22 -3.35 -0.70
N TYR A 68 2.50 -4.61 -0.37
CA TYR A 68 3.78 -5.23 -0.70
C TYR A 68 3.99 -5.36 -2.22
N TYR A 69 2.92 -5.66 -2.96
CA TYR A 69 2.96 -5.66 -4.42
C TYR A 69 3.28 -4.28 -5.00
N ASP A 70 2.66 -3.22 -4.48
CA ASP A 70 2.94 -1.84 -4.90
C ASP A 70 4.40 -1.44 -4.61
N MET A 71 4.95 -1.87 -3.47
CA MET A 71 6.37 -1.66 -3.14
C MET A 71 7.30 -2.38 -4.12
N ILE A 72 6.95 -3.60 -4.55
CA ILE A 72 7.71 -4.35 -5.56
C ILE A 72 7.67 -3.64 -6.91
N LEU A 73 6.51 -3.12 -7.32
CA LEU A 73 6.38 -2.37 -8.57
C LEU A 73 7.23 -1.11 -8.54
N GLN A 74 7.20 -0.34 -7.45
CA GLN A 74 8.00 0.87 -7.31
C GLN A 74 9.51 0.56 -7.38
N ALA A 75 9.97 -0.51 -6.72
CA ALA A 75 11.37 -0.93 -6.80
C ALA A 75 11.79 -1.42 -8.20
N LEU A 76 10.84 -1.87 -9.02
CA LEU A 76 11.09 -2.30 -10.39
C LEU A 76 10.98 -1.17 -11.43
N ASP A 77 10.39 -0.03 -11.07
CA ASP A 77 10.08 1.09 -11.97
C ASP A 77 11.35 1.75 -12.52
N ASP A 78 12.34 1.98 -11.65
CA ASP A 78 13.62 2.61 -12.01
C ASP A 78 14.61 1.63 -12.67
N GLY A 79 14.28 0.34 -12.76
CA GLY A 79 15.11 -0.71 -13.36
C GLY A 79 16.38 -1.09 -12.58
N GLU A 80 16.74 -0.32 -11.54
CA GLU A 80 17.83 -0.59 -10.61
C GLU A 80 17.26 -0.77 -9.19
N ILE A 81 17.15 -2.01 -8.72
CA ILE A 81 16.80 -2.28 -7.33
C ILE A 81 18.05 -2.05 -6.46
N LEU A 82 17.99 -1.05 -5.60
CA LEU A 82 19.03 -0.74 -4.62
C LEU A 82 18.99 -1.71 -3.43
N GLN A 83 20.12 -1.89 -2.75
CA GLN A 83 20.20 -2.76 -1.57
C GLN A 83 19.22 -2.33 -0.46
N ASP A 84 19.02 -1.02 -0.28
CA ASP A 84 18.08 -0.47 0.70
C ASP A 84 16.62 -0.87 0.39
N GLU A 85 16.26 -1.00 -0.88
CA GLU A 85 14.91 -1.42 -1.30
C GLU A 85 14.70 -2.92 -1.09
N ILE A 86 15.75 -3.72 -1.30
CA ILE A 86 15.75 -5.15 -0.96
C ILE A 86 15.54 -5.32 0.55
N ASP A 87 16.29 -4.58 1.36
CA ASP A 87 16.20 -4.65 2.82
C ASP A 87 14.83 -4.18 3.33
N LEU A 88 14.24 -3.17 2.69
CA LEU A 88 12.89 -2.69 2.96
C LEU A 88 11.82 -3.75 2.62
N LEU A 89 11.90 -4.34 1.43
CA LEU A 89 10.99 -5.41 1.00
C LEU A 89 11.10 -6.63 1.94
N ASP A 90 12.31 -7.03 2.30
CA ASP A 90 12.53 -8.15 3.22
C ASP A 90 11.99 -7.86 4.63
N THR A 91 12.21 -6.64 5.13
CA THR A 91 11.64 -6.20 6.42
C THR A 91 10.12 -6.25 6.40
N PHE A 92 9.49 -5.74 5.34
CA PHE A 92 8.03 -5.75 5.20
C PHE A 92 7.49 -7.18 5.10
N ARG A 93 8.13 -8.02 4.28
CA ARG A 93 7.81 -9.45 4.12
C ARG A 93 7.81 -10.17 5.47
N ILE A 94 8.88 -10.01 6.25
CA ILE A 94 9.03 -10.62 7.58
C ILE A 94 8.01 -10.04 8.56
N HIS A 95 7.83 -8.72 8.59
CA HIS A 95 6.93 -8.04 9.51
C HIS A 95 5.48 -8.48 9.32
N PHE A 96 5.02 -8.61 8.07
CA PHE A 96 3.66 -9.03 7.76
C PHE A 96 3.49 -10.53 7.57
N GLY A 97 4.57 -11.31 7.64
CA GLY A 97 4.54 -12.76 7.52
C GLY A 97 4.14 -13.24 6.13
N ILE A 98 4.53 -12.48 5.11
CA ILE A 98 4.34 -12.86 3.70
C ILE A 98 5.34 -13.98 3.41
N ASP A 99 4.84 -15.14 3.00
CA ASP A 99 5.70 -16.29 2.73
C ASP A 99 6.46 -16.14 1.40
N GLN A 100 7.49 -16.97 1.23
CA GLN A 100 8.32 -16.92 0.03
C GLN A 100 7.52 -17.24 -1.25
N LEU A 101 6.49 -18.10 -1.14
CA LEU A 101 5.62 -18.45 -2.26
C LEU A 101 4.78 -17.26 -2.72
N THR A 102 4.16 -16.54 -1.80
CA THR A 102 3.39 -15.32 -2.10
C THR A 102 4.31 -14.24 -2.65
N HIS A 103 5.49 -14.04 -2.07
CA HIS A 103 6.47 -13.10 -2.60
C HIS A 103 6.85 -13.41 -4.05
N ASN A 104 7.20 -14.66 -4.36
CA ASN A 104 7.59 -15.05 -5.73
C ASN A 104 6.44 -14.85 -6.72
N SER A 105 5.21 -15.19 -6.33
CA SER A 105 4.00 -14.96 -7.15
C SER A 105 3.77 -13.47 -7.43
N LEU A 106 3.92 -12.62 -6.41
CA LEU A 106 3.81 -11.16 -6.56
C LEU A 106 4.95 -10.58 -7.41
N LEU A 107 6.17 -11.10 -7.28
CA LEU A 107 7.33 -10.69 -8.07
C LEU A 107 7.16 -11.06 -9.54
N GLU A 108 6.71 -12.27 -9.85
CA GLU A 108 6.42 -12.70 -11.23
C GLU A 108 5.32 -11.84 -11.85
N ARG A 109 4.26 -11.57 -11.09
CA ARG A 109 3.19 -10.66 -11.52
C ARG A 109 3.72 -9.25 -11.80
N ALA A 110 4.56 -8.71 -10.92
CA ALA A 110 5.13 -7.38 -11.09
C ALA A 110 6.07 -7.31 -12.32
N ARG A 111 6.88 -8.35 -12.55
CA ARG A 111 7.76 -8.46 -13.74
C ARG A 111 6.98 -8.62 -15.06
N ALA A 112 5.81 -9.25 -15.00
CA ALA A 112 4.92 -9.40 -16.15
C ALA A 112 4.05 -8.16 -16.40
N THR A 113 4.04 -7.20 -15.47
CA THR A 113 3.31 -5.94 -15.61
C THR A 113 4.14 -5.01 -16.47
N GLU A 114 3.58 -4.54 -17.59
CA GLU A 114 4.22 -3.50 -18.42
C GLU A 114 4.43 -2.23 -17.58
N PRO A 115 5.50 -1.45 -17.83
CA PRO A 115 5.71 -0.19 -17.12
C PRO A 115 4.49 0.70 -17.32
N VAL A 116 3.79 0.96 -16.24
CA VAL A 116 2.63 1.84 -16.18
C VAL A 116 3.07 3.20 -15.69
N SER A 117 2.40 4.26 -16.12
CA SER A 117 2.71 5.61 -15.65
C SER A 117 2.58 5.74 -14.13
N GLU A 118 3.33 6.67 -13.55
CA GLU A 118 3.32 7.00 -12.11
C GLU A 118 1.90 7.16 -11.53
N HIS A 119 0.96 7.63 -12.35
CA HIS A 119 -0.41 7.91 -11.96
C HIS A 119 -1.37 6.74 -12.15
N TYR A 120 -0.91 5.61 -12.70
CA TYR A 120 -1.70 4.42 -12.97
C TYR A 120 -2.44 3.93 -11.73
N HIS A 121 -1.73 3.78 -10.60
CA HIS A 121 -2.32 3.30 -9.35
C HIS A 121 -3.37 4.26 -8.78
N THR A 122 -3.10 5.56 -8.82
CA THR A 122 -4.05 6.60 -8.37
C THR A 122 -5.32 6.57 -9.21
N TYR A 123 -5.16 6.46 -10.53
CA TYR A 123 -6.28 6.34 -11.45
C TYR A 123 -7.04 5.03 -11.27
N ALA A 124 -6.35 3.90 -11.12
CA ALA A 124 -6.93 2.58 -10.88
C ALA A 124 -7.78 2.55 -9.60
N ALA A 125 -7.31 3.17 -8.52
CA ALA A 125 -8.07 3.29 -7.27
C ALA A 125 -9.36 4.10 -7.44
N ALA A 126 -9.31 5.19 -8.21
CA ALA A 126 -10.49 5.98 -8.55
C ALA A 126 -11.50 5.18 -9.39
N VAL A 127 -11.02 4.45 -10.40
CA VAL A 127 -11.86 3.58 -11.23
C VAL A 127 -12.48 2.45 -10.39
N LYS A 128 -11.71 1.80 -9.51
CA LYS A 128 -12.21 0.75 -8.59
C LYS A 128 -13.31 1.29 -7.67
N THR A 129 -13.16 2.52 -7.19
CA THR A 129 -14.15 3.17 -6.33
C THR A 129 -15.45 3.47 -7.09
N ALA A 130 -15.34 4.00 -8.31
CA ALA A 130 -16.47 4.24 -9.20
C ALA A 130 -17.16 2.96 -9.68
N MET A 131 -16.44 1.83 -9.74
CA MET A 131 -17.00 0.53 -10.14
C MET A 131 -17.54 -0.30 -8.98
N LYS A 132 -17.54 0.23 -7.76
CA LYS A 132 -17.90 -0.52 -6.55
C LYS A 132 -19.34 -1.04 -6.55
N ASP A 133 -20.26 -0.32 -7.14
CA ASP A 133 -21.66 -0.70 -7.29
C ASP A 133 -21.97 -1.39 -8.64
N LYS A 134 -20.92 -1.66 -9.43
CA LYS A 134 -20.96 -2.24 -10.79
C LYS A 134 -21.67 -1.37 -11.83
N VAL A 135 -21.91 -0.10 -11.54
CA VAL A 135 -22.57 0.84 -12.46
C VAL A 135 -21.83 2.16 -12.45
N ILE A 136 -21.07 2.45 -13.52
CA ILE A 136 -20.49 3.80 -13.67
C ILE A 136 -21.60 4.75 -14.13
N THR A 137 -21.95 5.70 -13.27
CA THR A 137 -22.91 6.76 -13.60
C THR A 137 -22.31 7.77 -14.59
N ALA A 138 -23.15 8.58 -15.23
CA ALA A 138 -22.69 9.60 -16.19
C ALA A 138 -21.72 10.61 -15.53
N ASP A 139 -21.94 10.94 -14.26
CA ASP A 139 -21.10 11.87 -13.51
C ASP A 139 -19.74 11.24 -13.17
N GLU A 140 -19.72 9.98 -12.71
CA GLU A 140 -18.47 9.25 -12.47
C GLU A 140 -17.66 9.05 -13.75
N HIS A 141 -18.33 8.82 -14.88
CA HIS A 141 -17.68 8.74 -16.18
C HIS A 141 -17.02 10.08 -16.57
N ALA A 142 -17.68 11.22 -16.32
CA ALA A 142 -17.13 12.55 -16.57
C ALA A 142 -15.93 12.86 -15.67
N ILE A 143 -16.02 12.48 -14.39
CA ILE A 143 -14.92 12.63 -13.41
C ILE A 143 -13.72 11.77 -13.83
N LEU A 144 -13.93 10.50 -14.16
CA LEU A 144 -12.87 9.59 -14.60
C LEU A 144 -12.24 10.04 -15.92
N THR A 145 -13.01 10.61 -16.84
CA THR A 145 -12.50 11.15 -18.10
C THR A 145 -11.59 12.35 -17.86
N THR A 146 -12.01 13.25 -16.97
CA THR A 146 -11.22 14.44 -16.60
C THR A 146 -9.95 14.03 -15.86
N LEU A 147 -10.07 13.09 -14.91
CA LEU A 147 -8.95 12.56 -14.14
C LEU A 147 -7.94 11.86 -15.04
N ARG A 148 -8.40 11.04 -16.00
CA ARG A 148 -7.56 10.37 -17.00
C ARG A 148 -6.73 11.37 -17.80
N GLY A 149 -7.36 12.43 -18.31
CA GLY A 149 -6.66 13.48 -19.06
C GLY A 149 -5.71 14.33 -18.22
N THR A 150 -6.00 14.48 -16.92
CA THR A 150 -5.14 15.25 -16.00
C THR A 150 -3.90 14.46 -15.58
N LEU A 151 -4.05 13.14 -15.41
CA LEU A 151 -3.00 12.22 -14.99
C LEU A 151 -2.23 11.61 -16.18
N ASP A 152 -2.45 12.11 -17.40
CA ASP A 152 -1.85 11.63 -18.65
C ASP A 152 -1.93 10.10 -18.85
N ILE A 153 -3.02 9.50 -18.36
CA ILE A 153 -3.24 8.05 -18.46
C ILE A 153 -3.62 7.70 -19.90
N THR A 154 -2.87 6.79 -20.50
CA THR A 154 -3.13 6.32 -21.85
C THR A 154 -4.42 5.48 -21.92
N THR A 155 -5.00 5.39 -23.11
CA THR A 155 -6.15 4.50 -23.35
C THR A 155 -5.82 3.04 -23.06
N ALA A 156 -4.58 2.61 -23.35
CA ALA A 156 -4.13 1.24 -23.09
C ALA A 156 -4.09 0.93 -21.59
N GLU A 157 -3.57 1.84 -20.77
CA GLU A 157 -3.58 1.72 -19.31
C GLU A 157 -4.99 1.72 -18.73
N HIS A 158 -5.87 2.62 -19.20
CA HIS A 158 -7.28 2.63 -18.79
C HIS A 158 -7.97 1.29 -19.12
N GLU A 159 -7.77 0.76 -20.32
CA GLU A 159 -8.32 -0.54 -20.71
C GLU A 159 -7.76 -1.69 -19.88
N GLN A 160 -6.47 -1.63 -19.52
CA GLN A 160 -5.85 -2.63 -18.65
C GLN A 160 -6.48 -2.64 -17.27
N ILE A 161 -6.67 -1.47 -16.65
CA ILE A 161 -7.38 -1.31 -15.37
C ILE A 161 -8.79 -1.88 -15.45
N MET A 162 -9.52 -1.56 -16.52
CA MET A 162 -10.89 -2.05 -16.72
C MET A 162 -10.94 -3.57 -16.94
N ARG A 163 -9.92 -4.16 -17.57
CA ARG A 163 -9.79 -5.63 -17.71
C ARG A 163 -9.51 -6.28 -16.37
N ASP A 164 -8.57 -5.76 -15.60
CA ASP A 164 -8.18 -6.29 -14.29
C ASP A 164 -9.36 -6.26 -13.31
N LEU A 165 -10.14 -5.17 -13.31
CA LEU A 165 -11.35 -5.03 -12.48
C LEU A 165 -12.50 -5.97 -12.91
N ASN A 166 -12.62 -6.27 -14.20
CA ASN A 166 -13.61 -7.23 -14.70
C ASN A 166 -13.17 -8.70 -14.51
N GLN A 167 -11.89 -8.94 -14.27
CA GLN A 167 -11.34 -10.28 -14.02
C GLN A 167 -11.27 -10.65 -12.54
N GLU A 168 -11.48 -9.74 -11.58
CA GLU A 168 -11.69 -10.10 -10.18
C GLU A 168 -12.93 -11.03 -10.08
N PRO A 169 -12.75 -12.35 -9.83
CA PRO A 169 -13.89 -13.24 -9.71
C PRO A 169 -14.61 -12.88 -8.42
N SER A 170 -15.93 -12.74 -8.51
CA SER A 170 -16.81 -12.60 -7.35
C SER A 170 -16.48 -13.72 -6.36
N ARG A 171 -15.78 -13.40 -5.28
CA ARG A 171 -15.59 -14.26 -4.11
C ARG A 171 -16.51 -13.79 -3.00
#